data_AF-A0A7Y3PDV2-F1
#
_entry.id   AF-A0A7Y3PDV2-F1
#
_cell.length_a   1.000
_cell.length_b   1.000
_cell.length_c   1.000
_cell.angle_alpha   90.00
_cell.angle_beta   90.00
_cell.angle_gamma   90.00
#
_symmetry.space_group_name_H-M   'P 1'
#
loop_
_entity.id
_entity.type
_entity.pdbx_description
1 polymer ?
#
loop_
_entity_poly.entity_id
_entity_poly.type
_entity_poly.pdbx_seq_one_letter_code
_entity_poly.pdbx_strand_id
1 'polypeptide(L)'
;MTSAPTPVAAEPESEQQPVVKPMGLSDLTTLAHNYHVPMSEGTLKQLLGPNGEADPQKVQSFEDYLKTTASGLYPTLAPQLKAGIPTAFLLDPYRQLGKQVLGEDFEPNFQSDPNARAALQGGTDAQGHPTPMSLAQWEAHLKSNPAFGYQDTPKGQLETMQMKQRIAQALGASSDAS
;
A
#
# COMPACT_ATOMS: atom_id res chain seq x y z
N MET A 1 34.44 65.32 1.28
CA MET A 1 35.04 64.14 1.92
C MET A 1 33.90 63.24 2.36
N THR A 2 33.66 62.18 1.58
CA THR A 2 32.54 61.25 1.72
C THR A 2 32.77 60.34 2.91
N SER A 3 31.85 60.33 3.88
CA SER A 3 31.86 59.37 4.98
C SER A 3 31.41 58.00 4.48
N ALA A 4 32.18 56.96 4.76
CA ALA A 4 31.85 55.58 4.46
C ALA A 4 30.71 55.08 5.36
N PRO A 5 29.80 54.21 4.87
CA PRO A 5 28.77 53.60 5.69
C PRO A 5 29.34 52.45 6.54
N THR A 6 28.95 52.42 7.80
CA THR A 6 29.21 51.36 8.78
C THR A 6 28.60 50.02 8.33
N PRO A 7 29.28 48.86 8.50
CA PRO A 7 28.67 47.57 8.26
C PRO A 7 27.66 47.25 9.39
N VAL A 8 26.41 47.05 9.03
CA VAL A 8 25.38 46.51 9.91
C VAL A 8 25.74 45.05 10.22
N ALA A 9 25.98 44.76 11.49
CA ALA A 9 26.16 43.41 11.97
C ALA A 9 24.88 42.59 11.69
N ALA A 10 25.04 41.45 11.02
CA ALA A 10 23.96 40.51 10.81
C ALA A 10 23.51 39.96 12.17
N GLU A 11 22.24 40.19 12.50
CA GLU A 11 21.55 39.48 13.58
C GLU A 11 21.52 37.98 13.23
N PRO A 12 21.78 37.06 14.17
CA PRO A 12 21.66 35.64 13.91
C PRO A 12 20.18 35.31 13.65
N GLU A 13 19.88 34.83 12.45
CA GLU A 13 18.62 34.18 12.13
C GLU A 13 18.43 33.02 13.11
N SER A 14 17.50 33.18 14.04
CA SER A 14 17.02 32.12 14.90
C SER A 14 16.47 31.00 14.03
N GLU A 15 17.22 29.90 13.93
CA GLU A 15 16.76 28.62 13.35
C GLU A 15 15.46 28.23 14.04
N GLN A 16 14.33 28.47 13.38
CA GLN A 16 13.05 27.92 13.79
C GLN A 16 13.14 26.41 13.61
N GLN A 17 13.50 25.71 14.69
CA GLN A 17 13.34 24.27 14.79
C GLN A 17 11.90 23.94 14.36
N PRO A 18 11.68 22.96 13.46
CA PRO A 18 10.33 22.62 13.03
C PRO A 18 9.53 22.24 14.27
N VAL A 19 8.45 22.98 14.54
CA VAL A 19 7.51 22.67 15.61
C VAL A 19 6.88 21.33 15.26
N VAL A 20 7.43 20.25 15.81
CA VAL A 20 6.87 18.90 15.65
C VAL A 20 5.56 18.91 16.41
N LYS A 21 4.44 18.91 15.68
CA LYS A 21 3.12 18.83 16.29
C LYS A 21 3.08 17.59 17.19
N PRO A 22 2.66 17.71 18.46
CA PRO A 22 2.56 16.56 19.33
C PRO A 22 1.56 15.56 18.74
N MET A 23 1.96 14.29 18.66
CA MET A 23 1.11 13.20 18.14
C MET A 23 0.29 12.58 19.26
N GLY A 24 -1.01 12.45 19.04
CA GLY A 24 -1.93 11.75 19.93
C GLY A 24 -2.10 10.27 19.57
N LEU A 25 -2.95 9.58 20.32
CA LEU A 25 -3.28 8.17 20.11
C LEU A 25 -3.80 7.89 18.69
N SER A 26 -4.62 8.78 18.12
CA SER A 26 -5.15 8.67 16.77
C SER A 26 -4.04 8.71 15.71
N ASP A 27 -3.02 9.53 15.92
CA ASP A 27 -1.91 9.68 15.00
C ASP A 27 -1.02 8.43 15.05
N LEU A 28 -0.73 7.92 16.25
CA LEU A 28 0.00 6.66 16.42
C LEU A 28 -0.75 5.46 15.82
N THR A 29 -2.07 5.42 15.98
CA THR A 29 -2.93 4.40 15.38
C THR A 29 -2.88 4.48 13.85
N THR A 30 -2.97 5.69 13.30
CA THR A 30 -2.86 5.94 11.87
C THR A 30 -1.49 5.53 11.35
N LEU A 31 -0.41 5.83 12.09
CA LEU A 31 0.95 5.47 11.72
C LEU A 31 1.12 3.94 11.68
N ALA A 32 0.65 3.22 12.70
CA ALA A 32 0.68 1.75 12.71
C ALA A 32 -0.14 1.15 11.55
N HIS A 33 -1.33 1.72 11.29
CA HIS A 33 -2.18 1.33 10.18
C HIS A 33 -1.50 1.55 8.82
N ASN A 34 -0.80 2.67 8.62
CA ASN A 34 -0.08 2.97 7.38
C ASN A 34 1.01 1.95 7.06
N TYR A 35 1.64 1.38 8.08
CA TYR A 35 2.61 0.30 7.92
C TYR A 35 1.99 -1.11 7.97
N HIS A 36 0.67 -1.20 8.13
CA HIS A 36 -0.06 -2.47 8.25
C HIS A 36 0.44 -3.35 9.41
N VAL A 37 0.97 -2.75 10.48
CA VAL A 37 1.43 -3.49 11.66
C VAL A 37 0.27 -3.57 12.66
N PRO A 38 -0.23 -4.77 12.99
CA PRO A 38 -1.32 -4.92 13.94
C PRO A 38 -0.84 -4.52 15.33
N MET A 39 -1.52 -3.56 15.95
CA MET A 39 -1.22 -3.08 17.29
C MET A 39 -2.48 -2.86 18.11
N SER A 40 -2.42 -3.22 19.38
CA SER A 40 -3.49 -2.92 20.32
C SER A 40 -3.44 -1.46 20.76
N GLU A 41 -4.60 -0.87 21.00
CA GLU A 41 -4.69 0.49 21.57
C GLU A 41 -3.96 0.59 22.92
N GLY A 42 -4.00 -0.48 23.72
CA GLY A 42 -3.27 -0.56 24.99
C GLY A 42 -1.75 -0.42 24.82
N THR A 43 -1.19 -1.04 23.78
CA THR A 43 0.24 -0.89 23.43
C THR A 43 0.55 0.53 22.97
N LEU A 44 -0.32 1.13 22.15
CA LEU A 44 -0.12 2.50 21.66
C LEU A 44 -0.19 3.54 22.79
N LYS A 45 -1.08 3.34 23.78
CA LYS A 45 -1.18 4.21 24.97
C LYS A 45 0.10 4.24 25.80
N GLN A 46 0.92 3.19 25.78
CA GLN A 46 2.21 3.16 26.50
C GLN A 46 3.25 4.12 25.89
N LEU A 47 3.04 4.55 24.64
CA LEU A 47 3.91 5.51 23.96
C LEU A 47 3.58 6.96 24.33
N LEU A 48 2.40 7.20 24.92
CA LEU A 48 1.94 8.52 25.30
C LEU A 48 2.53 8.94 26.66
N GLY A 49 2.79 10.23 26.80
CA GLY A 49 3.13 10.87 28.05
C GLY A 49 1.90 11.17 28.92
N PRO A 50 2.11 11.77 30.10
CA PRO A 50 1.03 12.10 31.05
C PRO A 50 -0.04 13.05 30.49
N ASN A 51 0.34 13.86 29.49
CA ASN A 51 -0.54 14.79 28.79
C ASN A 51 -1.31 14.15 27.62
N GLY A 52 -1.14 12.85 27.37
CA GLY A 52 -1.78 12.14 26.26
C GLY A 52 -1.10 12.36 24.91
N GLU A 53 0.10 12.95 24.90
CA GLU A 53 0.89 13.22 23.69
C GLU A 53 2.15 12.36 23.69
N ALA A 54 2.56 11.91 22.50
CA ALA A 54 3.80 11.17 22.32
C ALA A 54 5.01 12.14 22.26
N ASP A 55 6.09 11.75 22.93
CA ASP A 55 7.39 12.41 22.79
C ASP A 55 7.89 12.25 21.34
N PRO A 56 8.30 13.32 20.63
CA PRO A 56 8.84 13.24 19.28
C PRO A 56 9.94 12.18 19.09
N GLN A 57 10.83 11.99 20.06
CA GLN A 57 11.88 10.95 19.99
C GLN A 57 11.28 9.54 20.08
N LYS A 58 10.24 9.34 20.89
CA LYS A 58 9.50 8.07 20.95
C LYS A 58 8.73 7.81 19.68
N VAL A 59 8.18 8.85 19.05
CA VAL A 59 7.50 8.70 17.75
C VAL A 59 8.48 8.26 16.67
N GLN A 60 9.65 8.89 16.57
CA GLN A 60 10.65 8.46 15.59
C GLN A 60 11.07 7.00 15.80
N SER A 61 11.38 6.64 17.05
CA SER A 61 11.72 5.26 17.43
C SER A 61 10.59 4.28 17.12
N PHE A 62 9.35 4.71 17.30
CA PHE A 62 8.16 3.93 16.98
C PHE A 62 7.99 3.74 15.47
N GLU A 63 8.21 4.77 14.67
CA GLU A 63 8.18 4.66 13.22
C GLU A 63 9.27 3.70 12.70
N ASP A 64 10.48 3.75 13.26
CA ASP A 64 11.57 2.84 12.89
C ASP A 64 11.26 1.39 13.28
N TYR A 65 10.60 1.19 14.43
CA TYR A 65 10.03 -0.10 14.81
C TYR A 65 8.99 -0.59 13.80
N LEU A 66 8.08 0.29 13.36
CA LEU A 66 7.05 -0.06 12.38
C LEU A 66 7.68 -0.44 11.03
N LYS A 67 8.67 0.32 10.53
CA LYS A 67 9.42 0.01 9.30
C LYS A 67 10.10 -1.36 9.39
N THR A 68 10.74 -1.65 10.52
CA THR A 68 11.43 -2.91 10.76
C THR A 68 10.45 -4.08 10.80
N THR A 69 9.36 -3.92 11.55
CA THR A 69 8.31 -4.93 11.69
C THR A 69 7.63 -5.19 10.35
N ALA A 70 7.24 -4.14 9.63
CA ALA A 70 6.65 -4.24 8.30
C ALA A 70 7.61 -4.91 7.31
N SER A 71 8.91 -4.65 7.38
CA SER A 71 9.91 -5.32 6.54
C SER A 71 9.96 -6.83 6.78
N GLY A 72 9.72 -7.28 8.02
CA GLY A 72 9.59 -8.71 8.33
C GLY A 72 8.29 -9.32 7.84
N LEU A 73 7.18 -8.57 7.89
CA LEU A 73 5.87 -9.01 7.40
C LEU A 73 5.78 -9.04 5.87
N TYR A 74 6.49 -8.12 5.20
CA TYR A 74 6.48 -7.91 3.76
C TYR A 74 7.92 -7.90 3.18
N PRO A 75 8.61 -9.06 3.14
CA PRO A 75 10.02 -9.12 2.76
C PRO A 75 10.31 -8.56 1.36
N THR A 76 9.40 -8.78 0.41
CA THR A 76 9.49 -8.29 -0.97
C THR A 76 9.36 -6.77 -1.09
N LEU A 77 8.84 -6.10 -0.06
CA LEU A 77 8.69 -4.64 0.02
C LEU A 77 9.71 -4.00 0.98
N ALA A 78 10.57 -4.80 1.63
CA ALA A 78 11.51 -4.32 2.64
C ALA A 78 12.40 -3.15 2.17
N PRO A 79 12.92 -3.11 0.92
CA PRO A 79 13.70 -1.96 0.46
C PRO A 79 12.92 -0.64 0.49
N GLN A 80 11.67 -0.66 0.04
CA GLN A 80 10.80 0.52 0.00
C GLN A 80 10.37 0.94 1.40
N LEU A 81 10.08 -0.03 2.28
CA LEU A 81 9.73 0.22 3.68
C LEU A 81 10.89 0.85 4.45
N LYS A 82 12.12 0.38 4.22
CA LYS A 82 13.35 0.98 4.79
C LYS A 82 13.62 2.38 4.26
N ALA A 83 13.25 2.65 3.01
CA ALA A 83 13.27 4.00 2.43
C ALA A 83 12.17 4.92 2.99
N GLY A 84 11.33 4.42 3.89
CA GLY A 84 10.28 5.20 4.55
C GLY A 84 8.99 5.32 3.75
N ILE A 85 8.80 4.51 2.70
CA ILE A 85 7.53 4.46 1.97
C ILE A 85 6.57 3.56 2.77
N PRO A 86 5.43 4.07 3.27
CA PRO A 86 4.52 3.25 4.06
C PRO A 86 3.86 2.14 3.24
N THR A 87 3.58 1.00 3.88
CA THR A 87 2.94 -0.16 3.24
C THR A 87 1.64 0.23 2.52
N ALA A 88 0.82 1.08 3.11
CA ALA A 88 -0.44 1.51 2.53
C ALA A 88 -0.28 2.12 1.12
N PHE A 89 0.76 2.93 0.90
CA PHE A 89 1.05 3.53 -0.42
C PHE A 89 1.51 2.49 -1.45
N LEU A 90 2.28 1.50 -1.01
CA LEU A 90 2.75 0.42 -1.88
C LEU A 90 1.59 -0.49 -2.32
N LEU A 91 0.56 -0.63 -1.47
CA LEU A 91 -0.59 -1.50 -1.70
C LEU A 91 -1.76 -0.80 -2.42
N ASP A 92 -1.83 0.53 -2.39
CA ASP A 92 -2.94 1.29 -2.99
C ASP A 92 -3.19 0.94 -4.46
N PRO A 93 -2.17 0.84 -5.35
CA PRO A 93 -2.40 0.46 -6.75
C PRO A 93 -3.12 -0.89 -6.92
N TYR A 94 -2.86 -1.86 -6.04
CA TYR A 94 -3.52 -3.16 -6.06
C TYR A 94 -4.97 -3.09 -5.60
N ARG A 95 -5.28 -2.21 -4.63
CA ARG A 95 -6.65 -1.94 -4.18
C ARG A 95 -7.45 -1.27 -5.29
N GLN A 96 -6.89 -0.22 -5.91
CA GLN A 96 -7.54 0.50 -7.01
C GLN A 96 -7.85 -0.44 -8.18
N LEU A 97 -6.89 -1.29 -8.57
CA LEU A 97 -7.13 -2.29 -9.61
C LEU A 97 -8.18 -3.32 -9.18
N GLY A 98 -8.14 -3.77 -7.93
CA GLY A 98 -9.16 -4.64 -7.34
C GLY A 98 -10.56 -4.05 -7.47
N LYS A 99 -10.73 -2.78 -7.11
CA LYS A 99 -12.00 -2.05 -7.24
C LYS A 99 -12.46 -1.94 -8.70
N GLN A 100 -11.52 -1.65 -9.59
CA GLN A 100 -11.81 -1.62 -11.02
C GLN A 100 -12.28 -2.97 -11.55
N VAL A 101 -11.70 -4.09 -11.09
CA VAL A 101 -12.00 -5.44 -11.60
C VAL A 101 -13.25 -6.03 -10.94
N LEU A 102 -13.39 -5.88 -9.63
CA LEU A 102 -14.38 -6.57 -8.80
C LEU A 102 -15.51 -5.67 -8.27
N GLY A 103 -15.37 -4.34 -8.37
CA GLY A 103 -16.35 -3.35 -7.90
C GLY A 103 -15.84 -2.50 -6.74
N GLU A 104 -16.44 -1.33 -6.54
CA GLU A 104 -16.00 -0.29 -5.58
C GLU A 104 -15.91 -0.79 -4.12
N ASP A 105 -16.73 -1.76 -3.75
CA ASP A 105 -16.77 -2.34 -2.39
C ASP A 105 -15.64 -3.36 -2.15
N PHE A 106 -14.87 -3.72 -3.18
CA PHE A 106 -13.77 -4.66 -3.02
C PHE A 106 -12.60 -4.02 -2.28
N GLU A 107 -12.28 -4.57 -1.10
CA GLU A 107 -11.15 -4.14 -0.28
C GLU A 107 -10.30 -5.36 0.11
N PRO A 108 -9.14 -5.58 -0.55
CA PRO A 108 -8.33 -6.77 -0.33
C PRO A 108 -7.65 -6.77 1.04
N ASN A 109 -7.73 -7.89 1.76
CA ASN A 109 -7.06 -8.07 3.04
C ASN A 109 -5.66 -8.68 2.86
N PHE A 110 -4.66 -7.83 2.60
CA PHE A 110 -3.26 -8.25 2.41
C PHE A 110 -2.56 -8.79 3.66
N GLN A 111 -3.20 -8.83 4.83
CA GLN A 111 -2.59 -9.33 6.08
C GLN A 111 -2.93 -10.79 6.34
N SER A 112 -4.21 -11.15 6.21
CA SER A 112 -4.71 -12.47 6.60
C SER A 112 -5.32 -13.29 5.46
N ASP A 113 -5.72 -12.67 4.34
CA ASP A 113 -6.24 -13.44 3.20
C ASP A 113 -5.08 -13.94 2.33
N PRO A 114 -4.86 -15.27 2.23
CA PRO A 114 -3.79 -15.82 1.39
C PRO A 114 -3.96 -15.47 -0.09
N ASN A 115 -5.19 -15.31 -0.59
CA ASN A 115 -5.43 -14.98 -1.99
C ASN A 115 -5.00 -13.55 -2.31
N ALA A 116 -5.32 -12.60 -1.43
CA ALA A 116 -4.87 -11.21 -1.54
C ALA A 116 -3.36 -11.08 -1.32
N ARG A 117 -2.79 -11.83 -0.36
CA ARG A 117 -1.35 -11.86 -0.08
C ARG A 117 -0.50 -12.32 -1.26
N ALA A 118 -1.06 -13.13 -2.16
CA ALA A 118 -0.39 -13.55 -3.38
C ALA A 118 0.09 -12.34 -4.21
N ALA A 119 -0.60 -11.19 -4.15
CA ALA A 119 -0.15 -9.96 -4.80
C ALA A 119 1.27 -9.53 -4.38
N LEU A 120 1.70 -9.87 -3.16
CA LEU A 120 2.97 -9.41 -2.59
C LEU A 120 4.10 -10.42 -2.73
N GLN A 121 3.78 -11.68 -3.01
CA GLN A 121 4.73 -12.79 -2.94
C GLN A 121 4.68 -13.72 -4.16
N GLY A 122 3.69 -13.55 -5.04
CA GLY A 122 3.45 -14.43 -6.18
C GLY A 122 4.10 -13.98 -7.49
N GLY A 123 4.85 -12.87 -7.48
CA GLY A 123 5.67 -12.45 -8.61
C GLY A 123 7.09 -13.05 -8.54
N THR A 124 7.77 -13.06 -9.68
CA THR A 124 9.20 -13.39 -9.76
C THR A 124 9.91 -12.42 -10.70
N ASP A 125 11.12 -12.00 -10.35
CA ASP A 125 11.98 -11.26 -11.27
C ASP A 125 12.57 -12.16 -12.38
N ALA A 126 13.35 -11.58 -13.29
CA ALA A 126 14.01 -12.31 -14.37
C ALA A 126 15.06 -13.33 -13.88
N GLN A 127 15.48 -13.21 -12.61
CA GLN A 127 16.44 -14.08 -11.94
C GLN A 127 15.73 -15.15 -11.09
N GLY A 128 14.40 -15.14 -11.03
CA GLY A 128 13.59 -16.08 -10.26
C GLY A 128 13.46 -15.74 -8.77
N HIS A 129 13.88 -14.55 -8.33
CA HIS A 129 13.67 -14.14 -6.95
C HIS A 129 12.22 -13.71 -6.73
N PRO A 130 11.64 -13.98 -5.54
CA PRO A 130 10.29 -13.53 -5.21
C PRO A 130 10.16 -12.01 -5.26
N THR A 131 9.12 -11.54 -5.93
CA THR A 131 8.75 -10.13 -6.02
C THR A 131 7.23 -9.97 -5.85
N PRO A 132 6.74 -8.74 -5.64
CA PRO A 132 5.31 -8.49 -5.79
C PRO A 132 4.88 -8.80 -7.23
N MET A 133 3.65 -9.27 -7.40
CA MET A 133 3.05 -9.41 -8.72
C MET A 133 3.04 -8.05 -9.43
N SER A 134 3.27 -8.03 -10.74
CA SER A 134 2.91 -6.85 -11.53
C SER A 134 1.40 -6.62 -11.47
N LEU A 135 0.94 -5.39 -11.74
CA LEU A 135 -0.50 -5.10 -11.78
C LEU A 135 -1.24 -5.98 -12.80
N ALA A 136 -0.61 -6.33 -13.93
CA ALA A 136 -1.18 -7.25 -14.90
C ALA A 136 -1.31 -8.68 -14.36
N GLN A 137 -0.31 -9.17 -13.61
CA GLN A 137 -0.39 -10.47 -12.94
C GLN A 137 -1.47 -10.47 -11.86
N TRP A 138 -1.59 -9.38 -11.10
CA TRP A 138 -2.64 -9.22 -10.12
C TRP A 138 -4.04 -9.20 -10.75
N GLU A 139 -4.25 -8.47 -11.85
CA GLU A 139 -5.51 -8.51 -12.59
C GLU A 139 -5.85 -9.92 -13.07
N ALA A 140 -4.89 -10.62 -13.66
CA ALA A 140 -5.09 -12.01 -14.10
C ALA A 140 -5.43 -12.93 -12.92
N HIS A 141 -4.79 -12.75 -11.77
CA HIS A 141 -5.06 -13.49 -10.54
C HIS A 141 -6.47 -13.20 -9.99
N LEU A 142 -6.91 -11.94 -9.98
CA LEU A 142 -8.27 -11.55 -9.60
C LEU A 142 -9.33 -12.22 -10.49
N LYS A 143 -9.09 -12.28 -11.80
CA LYS A 143 -10.06 -12.85 -12.77
C LYS A 143 -10.09 -14.38 -12.76
N SER A 144 -8.96 -15.03 -12.50
CA SER A 144 -8.81 -16.48 -12.61
C SER A 144 -9.05 -17.22 -11.29
N ASN A 145 -8.87 -16.58 -10.15
CA ASN A 145 -9.08 -17.20 -8.86
C ASN A 145 -10.56 -17.09 -8.45
N PRO A 146 -11.31 -18.20 -8.37
CA PRO A 146 -12.75 -18.18 -8.08
C PRO A 146 -13.07 -17.65 -6.68
N ALA A 147 -12.09 -17.62 -5.76
CA ALA A 147 -12.27 -17.05 -4.42
C ALA A 147 -12.62 -15.55 -4.44
N PHE A 148 -12.30 -14.84 -5.52
CA PHE A 148 -12.64 -13.42 -5.69
C PHE A 148 -14.01 -13.18 -6.33
N GLY A 149 -14.68 -14.22 -6.83
CA GLY A 149 -16.02 -14.06 -7.39
C GLY A 149 -16.08 -13.23 -8.68
N TYR A 150 -14.99 -13.13 -9.45
CA TYR A 150 -14.97 -12.31 -10.68
C TYR A 150 -16.09 -12.68 -11.66
N GLN A 151 -16.40 -13.98 -11.78
CA GLN A 151 -17.48 -14.49 -12.63
C GLN A 151 -18.87 -13.94 -12.26
N ASP A 152 -19.05 -13.52 -11.01
CA ASP A 152 -20.32 -13.02 -10.49
C ASP A 152 -20.46 -11.50 -10.72
N THR A 153 -19.38 -10.82 -11.09
CA THR A 153 -19.39 -9.40 -11.42
C THR A 153 -20.05 -9.14 -12.78
N PRO A 154 -20.66 -7.96 -13.02
CA PRO A 154 -21.19 -7.60 -14.33
C PRO A 154 -20.14 -7.72 -15.46
N LYS A 155 -18.87 -7.42 -15.16
CA LYS A 155 -17.76 -7.53 -16.12
C LYS A 155 -17.46 -8.99 -16.46
N GLY A 156 -17.33 -9.86 -15.45
CA GLY A 156 -17.07 -11.28 -15.65
C GLY A 156 -18.22 -11.98 -16.40
N GLN A 157 -19.47 -11.62 -16.11
CA GLN A 157 -20.64 -12.12 -16.84
C GLN A 157 -20.60 -11.71 -18.32
N LEU A 158 -20.29 -10.44 -18.61
CA LEU A 158 -20.19 -9.94 -19.99
C LEU A 158 -19.07 -10.63 -20.77
N GLU A 159 -17.87 -10.76 -20.19
CA GLU A 159 -16.74 -11.46 -20.82
C GLU A 159 -17.09 -12.92 -21.11
N THR A 160 -17.78 -13.59 -20.18
CA THR A 160 -18.26 -14.97 -20.37
C THR A 160 -19.26 -15.07 -21.52
N MET A 161 -20.19 -14.13 -21.64
CA MET A 161 -21.14 -14.09 -22.76
C MET A 161 -20.44 -13.87 -24.10
N GLN A 162 -19.48 -12.95 -24.16
CA GLN A 162 -18.68 -12.70 -25.37
C GLN A 162 -17.87 -13.93 -25.78
N MET A 163 -17.27 -14.64 -24.82
CA MET A 163 -16.55 -15.88 -25.09
C MET A 163 -17.48 -16.95 -25.66
N LYS A 164 -18.67 -17.13 -25.08
CA LYS A 164 -19.69 -18.06 -25.59
C LYS A 164 -20.11 -17.72 -27.02
N GLN A 165 -20.33 -16.44 -27.32
CA GLN A 165 -20.67 -15.98 -28.67
C GLN A 165 -19.55 -16.26 -29.68
N ARG A 166 -18.29 -16.02 -29.32
CA ARG A 166 -17.13 -16.31 -30.19
C ARG A 166 -17.00 -17.81 -30.46
N ILE A 167 -17.19 -18.66 -29.45
CA ILE A 167 -17.18 -20.11 -29.60
C ILE A 167 -18.32 -20.58 -30.51
N ALA A 168 -19.54 -20.06 -30.30
CA ALA A 168 -20.69 -20.39 -31.15
C ALA A 168 -20.47 -19.97 -32.62
N GLN A 169 -19.90 -18.79 -32.85
CA GLN A 169 -19.55 -18.33 -34.20
C GLN A 169 -18.47 -19.19 -34.84
N ALA A 170 -17.41 -19.55 -34.09
CA ALA A 170 -16.34 -20.39 -34.62
C ALA A 170 -16.82 -21.81 -34.99
N LEU A 171 -17.70 -22.39 -34.17
CA LEU A 171 -18.28 -23.72 -34.42
C LEU A 171 -19.35 -23.70 -35.52
N GLY A 172 -20.16 -22.64 -35.62
CA GLY A 172 -21.17 -22.50 -36.68
C GLY A 172 -20.59 -22.15 -38.05
N ALA A 173 -19.52 -21.34 -38.10
CA ALA A 173 -18.83 -21.03 -39.35
C ALA A 173 -18.03 -22.22 -39.90
N SER A 174 -17.72 -23.22 -39.07
CA SER A 174 -17.02 -24.44 -39.49
C SER A 174 -17.98 -25.57 -39.92
N SER A 175 -19.29 -25.48 -39.64
CA SER A 175 -20.27 -26.46 -40.10
C SER A 175 -20.83 -26.22 -41.52
N ASP A 176 -20.71 -25.01 -42.07
CA ASP A 176 -21.19 -24.66 -43.42
C ASP A 176 -20.10 -24.76 -44.52
N ALA A 177 -18.89 -25.22 -44.18
CA ALA A 177 -17.75 -25.34 -45.10
C ALA A 177 -17.47 -26.79 -45.54
N SER A 178 -18.44 -27.70 -45.44
CA SER A 178 -18.31 -29.13 -45.82
C SER A 178 -19.30 -29.54 -46.90
#